data_AF-A0A7C9IWR1-F1
#
_entry.id   AF-A0A7C9IWR1-F1
#
_cell.length_a   1.000
_cell.length_b   1.000
_cell.length_c   1.000
_cell.angle_alpha   90.00
_cell.angle_beta   90.00
_cell.angle_gamma   90.00
#
_symmetry.space_group_name_H-M   'P 1'
#
loop_
_entity.id
_entity.type
_entity.pdbx_description
1 polymer ?
#
loop_
_entity_poly.entity_id
_entity_poly.type
_entity_poly.pdbx_seq_one_letter_code
_entity_poly.pdbx_strand_id
1 'polypeptide(L)'
;MADTTATAVRPIAHVIRLADRRAAPSITDTTDRDTIALNVQAVNALSMALSLLRNPHGTAADLKRATARACRAATMLKRLSAAQAEGGAA
;
A
#
# COMPACT_ATOMS: atom_id res chain seq x y z
N MET A 1 20.54 41.98 -1.52
CA MET A 1 20.05 40.75 -2.17
C MET A 1 19.72 39.76 -1.07
N ALA A 2 18.45 39.40 -0.89
CA ALA A 2 18.00 38.46 0.14
C ALA A 2 17.78 37.10 -0.52
N ASP A 3 18.61 36.13 -0.17
CA ASP A 3 18.52 34.74 -0.62
C ASP A 3 17.42 34.04 0.19
N THR A 4 16.36 33.60 -0.49
CA THR A 4 15.16 33.00 0.13
C THR A 4 15.17 31.49 -0.14
N THR A 5 16.04 30.76 0.56
CA THR A 5 15.98 29.30 0.64
C THR A 5 15.22 28.88 1.89
N ALA A 6 13.91 29.12 1.92
CA ALA A 6 13.01 28.52 2.90
C ALA A 6 12.34 27.30 2.24
N THR A 7 13.08 26.20 2.17
CA THR A 7 12.58 24.89 1.77
C THR A 7 11.41 24.51 2.68
N ALA A 8 10.20 24.50 2.12
CA ALA A 8 9.01 23.97 2.77
C ALA A 8 9.15 22.44 2.90
N VAL A 9 9.93 21.98 3.87
CA VAL A 9 9.91 20.59 4.33
C VAL A 9 8.63 20.43 5.14
N ARG A 10 7.50 20.23 4.43
CA ARG A 10 6.30 19.65 5.05
C ARG A 10 6.75 18.34 5.72
N PRO A 11 6.52 18.17 7.03
CA PRO A 11 7.11 17.06 7.76
C PRO A 11 6.50 15.78 7.23
N ILE A 12 7.34 14.94 6.62
CA ILE A 12 7.05 13.57 6.23
C ILE A 12 6.38 12.82 7.40
N ALA A 13 6.71 13.17 8.65
CA ALA A 13 6.08 12.67 9.86
C ALA A 13 4.55 12.88 9.91
N HIS A 14 4.02 13.99 9.39
CA HIS A 14 2.57 14.23 9.36
C HIS A 14 1.87 13.35 8.31
N VAL A 15 2.51 13.13 7.16
CA VAL A 15 2.01 12.20 6.11
C VAL A 15 2.04 10.76 6.61
N ILE A 16 3.12 10.34 7.29
CA ILE A 16 3.23 9.03 7.92
C ILE A 16 2.10 8.83 8.94
N ARG A 17 1.85 9.83 9.80
CA ARG A 17 0.82 9.74 10.85
C ARG A 17 -0.60 9.69 10.29
N LEU A 18 -0.86 10.30 9.13
CA LEU A 18 -2.16 10.24 8.47
C LEU A 18 -2.37 8.90 7.73
N ALA A 19 -1.31 8.36 7.14
CA ALA A 19 -1.32 7.04 6.52
C ALA A 19 -1.56 5.94 7.57
N ASP A 20 -0.93 6.05 8.74
CA ASP A 20 -1.06 5.10 9.85
C ASP A 20 -2.52 4.95 10.33
N ARG A 21 -3.26 6.06 10.46
CA ARG A 21 -4.67 6.01 10.90
C ARG A 21 -5.67 5.59 9.81
N ARG A 22 -5.30 5.67 8.53
CA ARG A 22 -6.17 5.24 7.41
C ARG A 22 -5.91 3.81 6.95
N ALA A 23 -4.90 3.14 7.48
CA ALA A 23 -4.39 1.89 6.92
C ALA A 23 -4.76 0.62 7.69
N ALA A 24 -5.48 0.70 8.81
CA ALA A 24 -6.00 -0.50 9.47
C ALA A 24 -7.46 -0.71 9.03
N PRO A 25 -7.74 -1.47 7.95
CA PRO A 25 -9.09 -1.97 7.73
C PRO A 25 -9.50 -2.72 8.98
N SER A 26 -10.61 -2.31 9.60
CA SER A 26 -11.25 -3.09 10.66
C SER A 26 -11.79 -4.35 10.02
N ILE A 27 -10.99 -5.42 10.02
CA ILE A 27 -11.42 -6.72 9.51
C ILE A 27 -12.42 -7.28 10.53
N THR A 28 -13.72 -7.19 10.22
CA THR A 28 -14.80 -7.62 11.11
C THR A 28 -14.99 -9.14 11.10
N ASP A 29 -14.59 -9.82 10.02
CA ASP A 29 -14.50 -11.28 9.99
C ASP A 29 -13.15 -11.72 9.40
N THR A 30 -12.20 -12.00 10.30
CA THR A 30 -10.83 -12.43 9.94
C THR A 30 -10.77 -13.93 9.62
N THR A 31 -11.90 -14.64 9.70
CA THR A 31 -11.98 -16.10 9.61
C THR A 31 -12.38 -16.62 8.22
N ASP A 32 -12.87 -15.75 7.34
CA ASP A 32 -13.19 -16.11 5.97
C ASP A 32 -11.93 -16.49 5.18
N ARG A 33 -11.90 -17.73 4.68
CA ARG A 33 -10.77 -18.31 3.95
C ARG A 33 -10.45 -17.52 2.69
N ASP A 34 -11.47 -17.00 2.00
CA ASP A 34 -11.28 -16.27 0.74
C ASP A 34 -10.70 -14.88 0.99
N THR A 35 -11.15 -14.20 2.04
CA THR A 35 -10.58 -12.95 2.55
C THR A 35 -9.12 -13.12 2.96
N ILE A 36 -8.79 -14.19 3.70
CA ILE A 36 -7.40 -14.52 4.08
C ILE A 36 -6.56 -14.78 2.83
N ALA A 37 -7.04 -15.60 1.90
CA ALA A 37 -6.30 -15.95 0.69
C ALA A 37 -6.02 -14.71 -0.19
N LEU A 38 -7.00 -13.83 -0.34
CA LEU A 38 -6.85 -12.58 -1.10
C LEU A 38 -5.88 -11.61 -0.42
N ASN A 39 -5.89 -11.52 0.92
CA ASN A 39 -4.96 -10.70 1.69
C ASN A 39 -3.51 -11.23 1.56
N VAL A 40 -3.30 -12.54 1.70
CA VAL A 40 -1.99 -13.19 1.51
C VAL A 40 -1.44 -12.92 0.11
N GLN A 41 -2.29 -13.01 -0.92
CA GLN A 41 -1.89 -12.69 -2.30
C GLN A 41 -1.47 -11.22 -2.46
N ALA A 42 -2.21 -10.30 -1.86
CA ALA A 42 -1.89 -8.87 -1.89
C ALA A 42 -0.55 -8.58 -1.20
N VAL A 43 -0.32 -9.14 -0.02
CA VAL A 43 0.92 -8.97 0.76
C VAL A 43 2.13 -9.58 0.03
N ASN A 44 1.97 -10.75 -0.58
CA ASN A 44 3.03 -11.36 -1.37
C ASN A 44 3.39 -10.48 -2.58
N ALA A 45 2.40 -10.01 -3.33
CA ALA A 45 2.62 -9.13 -4.47
C ALA A 45 3.33 -7.82 -4.08
N LEU A 46 2.99 -7.25 -2.91
CA LEU A 46 3.61 -6.04 -2.37
C LEU A 46 5.05 -6.31 -1.91
N SER A 47 5.30 -7.45 -1.26
CA SER A 47 6.64 -7.88 -0.85
C SER A 47 7.55 -8.07 -2.06
N MET A 48 7.07 -8.72 -3.13
CA MET A 48 7.81 -8.86 -4.38
C MET A 48 8.09 -7.52 -5.06
N ALA A 49 7.17 -6.55 -4.98
CA ALA A 49 7.38 -5.21 -5.52
C ALA A 49 8.46 -4.46 -4.72
N LEU A 50 8.40 -4.51 -3.38
CA LEU A 50 9.40 -3.91 -2.52
C LEU A 50 10.79 -4.52 -2.72
N SER A 51 10.89 -5.84 -2.89
CA SER A 51 12.17 -6.50 -3.17
C SER A 51 12.82 -6.00 -4.47
N LEU A 52 12.02 -5.75 -5.51
CA LEU A 52 12.52 -5.16 -6.75
C LEU A 52 12.96 -3.69 -6.57
N LEU A 53 12.22 -2.90 -5.79
CA LEU A 53 12.54 -1.51 -5.50
C LEU A 53 13.77 -1.34 -4.61
N ARG A 54 14.04 -2.31 -3.72
CA ARG A 54 15.20 -2.31 -2.82
C ARG A 54 16.48 -2.76 -3.51
N ASN A 55 16.41 -3.28 -4.74
CA ASN A 55 17.60 -3.68 -5.48
C ASN A 55 18.36 -2.44 -6.00
N PRO A 56 19.58 -2.15 -5.51
CA PRO A 56 20.35 -0.98 -5.93
C PRO A 56 20.80 -1.05 -7.40
N HIS A 57 20.76 -2.23 -8.01
CA HIS A 57 21.07 -2.47 -9.43
C HIS A 57 19.81 -2.72 -10.27
N GLY A 58 18.63 -2.32 -9.79
CA GLY A 58 17.37 -2.52 -10.48
C GLY A 58 17.30 -1.79 -11.83
N THR A 59 16.76 -2.46 -12.84
CA THR A 59 16.59 -1.87 -14.18
C THR A 59 15.25 -1.13 -14.31
N ALA A 60 15.09 -0.31 -15.35
CA ALA A 60 13.80 0.31 -15.66
C ALA A 60 12.68 -0.73 -15.90
N ALA A 61 13.03 -1.94 -16.37
CA ALA A 61 12.08 -3.05 -16.51
C ALA A 61 11.63 -3.60 -15.14
N ASP A 62 12.53 -3.65 -14.17
CA ASP A 62 12.22 -4.07 -12.79
C ASP A 62 11.32 -3.05 -12.08
N LEU A 63 11.55 -1.75 -12.33
CA LEU A 63 10.64 -0.70 -11.85
C LEU A 63 9.23 -0.87 -12.42
N LYS A 64 9.10 -1.07 -13.75
CA LYS A 64 7.79 -1.33 -14.38
C LYS A 64 7.11 -2.58 -13.79
N ARG A 65 7.86 -3.65 -13.55
CA ARG A 65 7.34 -4.88 -12.92
C ARG A 65 6.91 -4.64 -11.47
N ALA A 66 7.68 -3.88 -10.70
CA ALA A 66 7.37 -3.52 -9.33
C ALA A 66 6.08 -2.69 -9.27
N THR A 67 5.94 -1.66 -10.13
CA THR A 67 4.73 -0.85 -10.24
C THR A 67 3.52 -1.70 -10.60
N ALA A 68 3.62 -2.57 -11.61
CA ALA A 68 2.52 -3.45 -12.01
C ALA A 68 2.09 -4.43 -10.89
N ARG A 69 3.04 -4.90 -10.07
CA ARG A 69 2.74 -5.75 -8.90
C ARG A 69 2.09 -4.94 -7.78
N ALA A 70 2.59 -3.74 -7.50
CA ALA A 70 2.02 -2.83 -6.52
C ALA A 70 0.58 -2.42 -6.88
N CYS A 71 0.30 -2.10 -8.16
CA CYS A 71 -1.05 -1.78 -8.63
C CYS A 71 -2.02 -2.97 -8.48
N ARG A 72 -1.56 -4.19 -8.74
CA ARG A 72 -2.36 -5.40 -8.51
C ARG A 72 -2.67 -5.62 -7.03
N ALA A 73 -1.67 -5.49 -6.16
CA ALA A 73 -1.86 -5.57 -4.71
C ALA A 73 -2.84 -4.51 -4.21
N ALA A 74 -2.68 -3.25 -4.63
CA ALA A 74 -3.60 -2.17 -4.29
C ALA A 74 -5.04 -2.44 -4.75
N THR A 75 -5.21 -3.06 -5.93
CA THR A 75 -6.53 -3.45 -6.44
C THR A 75 -7.17 -4.55 -5.56
N MET A 76 -6.39 -5.56 -5.16
CA MET A 76 -6.86 -6.62 -4.26
C MET A 76 -7.27 -6.06 -2.90
N LEU A 77 -6.46 -5.16 -2.32
CA LEU A 77 -6.77 -4.49 -1.05
C LEU A 77 -8.01 -3.59 -1.16
N LYS A 78 -8.21 -2.91 -2.30
CA LYS A 78 -9.42 -2.12 -2.53
C LYS A 78 -10.68 -2.99 -2.59
N ARG A 79 -10.60 -4.16 -3.22
CA ARG A 79 -11.70 -5.15 -3.25
C ARG A 79 -12.00 -5.68 -1.85
N LEU A 80 -10.97 -6.01 -1.08
CA LEU A 80 -11.12 -6.38 0.33
C LEU A 80 -11.82 -5.27 1.12
N SER A 81 -11.37 -4.02 0.98
CA SER A 81 -11.98 -2.88 1.67
C SER A 81 -13.45 -2.67 1.27
N ALA A 82 -13.83 -2.93 0.02
CA ALA A 82 -15.21 -2.82 -0.43
C ALA A 82 -16.09 -3.95 0.15
N ALA A 83 -15.61 -5.20 0.11
CA ALA A 83 -16.30 -6.34 0.69
C ALA A 83 -16.55 -6.18 2.20
N GLN A 84 -15.60 -5.57 2.93
CA GLN A 84 -15.76 -5.26 4.35
C GLN A 84 -16.79 -4.14 4.62
N ALA A 85 -16.92 -3.16 3.72
CA ALA A 85 -17.94 -2.11 3.83
C ALA A 85 -19.37 -2.64 3.60
N GLU A 86 -19.51 -3.65 2.74
CA GLU A 86 -20.79 -4.30 2.45
C GLU A 86 -21.20 -5.29 3.56
N GLY A 87 -20.24 -5.94 4.23
CA GLY A 87 -20.48 -6.86 5.35
C GLY A 87 -20.68 -6.20 6.73
N GLY A 88 -20.48 -4.88 6.85
CA GLY A 88 -20.67 -4.12 8.10
C GLY A 88 -22.07 -3.50 8.27
N ALA A 89 -22.98 -3.75 7.33
CA ALA A 89 -24.35 -3.22 7.31
C ALA A 89 -25.43 -4.27 7.61
N ALA A 90 -25.06 -5.40 8.20
CA ALA A 90 -25.96 -6.49 8.58
C ALA A 90 -26.12 -6.58 10.10
#